data_AF-A0A536GQ29-F1
#
_entry.id   AF-A0A536GQ29-F1
#
_cell.length_a   1.000
_cell.length_b   1.000
_cell.length_c   1.000
_cell.angle_alpha   90.00
_cell.angle_beta   90.00
_cell.angle_gamma   90.00
#
_symmetry.space_group_name_H-M   'P 1'
#
loop_
_entity.id
_entity.type
_entity.pdbx_description
1 polymer ?
#
loop_
_entity_poly.entity_id
_entity_poly.type
_entity_poly.pdbx_seq_one_letter_code
_entity_poly.pdbx_strand_id
1 'polypeptide(L)'
;MDPQLSPPDRVSAALRSAGVSARIEQFSTSTRTAQEAADSIGIQVGQIVKSLLFLAGERPVLSLVSGVNQLDVARLASLTGSPIRKADANAVRDATGYAIGGVPPTGFPKPIRTFIDRDLL
;
A
#
# COMPACT_ATOMS: atom_id res chain seq x y z
N MET A 1 -1.66 -11.06 -14.24
CA MET A 1 -2.71 -10.15 -13.76
C MET A 1 -3.57 -9.77 -14.95
N ASP A 2 -4.89 -9.88 -14.85
CA ASP A 2 -5.78 -9.49 -15.95
C ASP A 2 -5.93 -7.95 -15.99
N PRO A 3 -5.49 -7.27 -17.07
CA PRO A 3 -5.58 -5.82 -17.18
C PRO A 3 -7.01 -5.30 -17.34
N GLN A 4 -8.00 -6.18 -17.59
CA GLN A 4 -9.41 -5.79 -17.75
C GLN A 4 -10.13 -5.60 -16.40
N LEU A 5 -9.56 -6.08 -15.30
CA LEU A 5 -10.16 -5.95 -13.98
C LEU A 5 -10.02 -4.52 -13.42
N SER A 6 -11.11 -4.04 -12.81
CA SER A 6 -11.10 -2.78 -12.06
C SER A 6 -10.09 -2.85 -10.89
N PRO A 7 -9.58 -1.69 -10.40
CA PRO A 7 -8.60 -1.70 -9.30
C PRO A 7 -9.08 -2.47 -8.04
N PRO A 8 -10.34 -2.32 -7.57
CA PRO A 8 -10.90 -3.13 -6.49
C PRO A 8 -10.98 -4.64 -6.81
N ASP A 9 -11.36 -5.01 -8.03
CA ASP A 9 -11.50 -6.42 -8.41
C ASP A 9 -10.16 -7.15 -8.41
N ARG A 10 -9.08 -6.46 -8.77
CA ARG A 10 -7.72 -7.00 -8.69
C ARG A 10 -7.29 -7.30 -7.26
N VAL A 11 -7.66 -6.43 -6.31
CA VAL A 11 -7.43 -6.65 -4.88
C VAL A 11 -8.27 -7.84 -4.38
N SER A 12 -9.56 -7.88 -4.75
CA SER A 12 -10.46 -8.98 -4.42
C SER A 12 -9.96 -10.33 -4.96
N ALA A 13 -9.48 -10.38 -6.20
CA ALA A 13 -8.88 -11.57 -6.79
C ALA A 13 -7.62 -12.02 -6.03
N ALA A 14 -6.75 -11.08 -5.65
CA ALA A 14 -5.53 -11.39 -4.89
C ALA A 14 -5.85 -11.93 -3.49
N LEU A 15 -6.82 -11.35 -2.78
CA LEU A 15 -7.25 -11.80 -1.46
C LEU A 15 -7.87 -13.20 -1.52
N ARG A 16 -8.76 -13.46 -2.51
CA ARG A 16 -9.35 -14.78 -2.73
C ARG A 16 -8.29 -15.84 -3.05
N SER A 17 -7.33 -15.53 -3.91
CA SER A 17 -6.22 -16.42 -4.24
C SER A 17 -5.36 -16.77 -3.01
N ALA A 18 -5.23 -15.83 -2.07
CA ALA A 18 -4.53 -16.04 -0.80
C ALA A 18 -5.39 -16.72 0.27
N GLY A 19 -6.66 -17.06 0.00
CA GLY A 19 -7.58 -17.63 0.99
C GLY A 19 -8.02 -16.65 2.08
N VAL A 20 -7.86 -15.34 1.86
CA VAL A 20 -8.22 -14.30 2.83
C VAL A 20 -9.65 -13.83 2.57
N SER A 21 -10.53 -14.04 3.55
CA SER A 21 -11.87 -13.48 3.55
C SER A 21 -11.83 -12.01 3.97
N ALA A 22 -12.16 -11.10 3.05
CA ALA A 22 -12.20 -9.67 3.29
C ALA A 22 -13.32 -9.02 2.48
N ARG A 23 -13.79 -7.86 2.98
CA ARG A 23 -14.81 -7.05 2.31
C ARG A 23 -14.16 -5.79 1.75
N ILE A 24 -14.46 -5.48 0.49
CA ILE A 24 -14.07 -4.22 -0.14
C ILE A 24 -15.30 -3.32 -0.15
N GLU A 25 -15.17 -2.15 0.45
CA GLU A 25 -16.23 -1.15 0.52
C GLU A 25 -15.79 0.12 -0.22
N GLN A 26 -16.74 0.77 -0.89
CA GLN A 26 -16.52 2.07 -1.54
C GLN A 26 -17.30 3.12 -0.74
N PHE A 27 -16.58 4.12 -0.25
CA PHE A 27 -17.17 5.23 0.49
C PHE A 27 -17.45 6.40 -0.45
N SER A 28 -18.57 7.08 -0.23
CA SER A 28 -18.93 8.31 -0.96
C SER A 28 -18.15 9.53 -0.47
N THR A 29 -17.56 9.45 0.72
CA THR A 29 -16.69 10.46 1.32
C THR A 29 -15.23 10.26 0.90
N SER A 30 -14.44 11.35 0.89
CA SER A 30 -13.00 11.27 0.63
C SER A 30 -12.33 10.34 1.65
N THR A 31 -11.40 9.52 1.16
CA THR A 31 -10.52 8.64 1.97
C THR A 31 -9.06 8.89 1.60
N ARG A 32 -8.75 10.11 1.13
CA ARG A 32 -7.43 10.46 0.57
C ARG A 32 -6.36 10.51 1.66
N THR A 33 -6.74 10.87 2.87
CA THR A 33 -5.84 10.85 4.04
C THR A 33 -6.22 9.73 5.00
N ALA A 34 -5.26 9.30 5.82
CA ALA A 34 -5.53 8.29 6.85
C ALA A 34 -6.55 8.78 7.89
N GLN A 35 -6.57 10.09 8.20
CA GLN A 35 -7.57 10.68 9.09
C GLN A 35 -8.97 10.60 8.49
N GLU A 36 -9.15 11.06 7.25
CA GLU A 36 -10.44 11.01 6.55
C GLU A 36 -10.97 9.57 6.45
N ALA A 37 -10.10 8.61 6.14
CA ALA A 37 -10.48 7.20 6.09
C ALA A 37 -10.92 6.67 7.45
N ALA A 38 -10.18 6.99 8.52
CA ALA A 38 -10.53 6.59 9.88
C ALA A 38 -11.88 7.16 10.32
N ASP A 39 -12.10 8.45 10.06
CA ASP A 39 -13.34 9.15 10.40
C ASP A 39 -14.55 8.55 9.67
N SER A 40 -14.39 8.17 8.39
CA SER A 40 -15.48 7.59 7.58
C SER A 40 -16.00 6.24 8.08
N ILE A 41 -15.19 5.49 8.84
CA ILE A 41 -15.54 4.17 9.36
C ILE A 41 -15.53 4.11 10.89
N GLY A 42 -15.30 5.24 11.56
CA GLY A 42 -15.37 5.37 13.01
C GLY A 42 -14.28 4.61 13.77
N ILE A 43 -13.06 4.53 13.22
CA ILE A 43 -11.93 3.82 13.86
C ILE A 43 -10.78 4.76 14.20
N GLN A 44 -9.79 4.25 14.92
CA GLN A 44 -8.58 5.03 15.21
C GLN A 44 -7.67 5.09 13.96
N VAL A 45 -7.04 6.23 13.73
CA VAL A 45 -6.12 6.44 12.59
C VAL A 45 -4.99 5.40 12.56
N GLY A 46 -4.57 4.91 13.73
CA GLY A 46 -3.53 3.88 13.85
C GLY A 46 -3.90 2.55 13.18
N GLN A 47 -5.20 2.30 13.00
CA GLN A 47 -5.74 1.11 12.34
C GLN A 47 -5.84 1.26 10.82
N ILE A 48 -5.60 2.46 10.28
CA ILE A 48 -5.51 2.68 8.83
C ILE A 48 -4.10 2.33 8.35
N VAL A 49 -4.01 1.53 7.30
CA VAL A 49 -2.73 1.15 6.68
C VAL A 49 -2.46 2.05 5.47
N LYS A 50 -1.30 2.72 5.48
CA LYS A 50 -0.76 3.42 4.31
C LYS A 50 0.18 2.49 3.55
N SER A 51 -0.08 2.30 2.27
CA SER A 51 0.82 1.58 1.36
C SER A 51 1.73 2.58 0.66
N LEU A 52 3.01 2.60 1.05
CA LEU A 52 4.00 3.55 0.54
C LEU A 52 5.02 2.82 -0.32
N LEU A 53 5.14 3.21 -1.59
CA LEU A 53 6.12 2.63 -2.50
C LEU A 53 7.40 3.50 -2.53
N PHE A 54 8.53 2.84 -2.36
CA PHE A 54 9.85 3.42 -2.50
C PHE A 54 10.68 2.58 -3.47
N LEU A 55 11.83 3.11 -3.87
CA LEU A 55 12.80 2.39 -4.67
C LEU A 55 14.09 2.26 -3.85
N ALA A 56 14.52 1.01 -3.66
CA ALA A 56 15.78 0.64 -3.04
C ALA A 56 16.80 0.41 -4.16
N GLY A 57 17.62 1.41 -4.45
CA GLY A 57 18.28 1.54 -5.76
C GLY A 57 17.23 1.62 -6.87
N GLU A 58 17.23 0.63 -7.77
CA GLU A 58 16.25 0.50 -8.86
C GLU A 58 15.10 -0.48 -8.57
N ARG A 59 15.06 -1.10 -7.38
CA ARG A 59 14.06 -2.12 -7.05
C ARG A 59 12.91 -1.53 -6.24
N PRO A 60 11.64 -1.74 -6.65
CA PRO A 60 10.51 -1.30 -5.85
C PRO A 60 10.39 -2.10 -4.55
N VAL A 61 10.12 -1.38 -3.46
CA VAL A 61 9.80 -1.92 -2.15
C VAL A 61 8.55 -1.24 -1.62
N LEU A 62 7.67 -2.01 -1.00
CA LEU A 62 6.45 -1.53 -0.37
C LEU A 62 6.65 -1.44 1.14
N SER A 63 6.15 -0.37 1.75
CA SER A 63 6.04 -0.27 3.21
C SER A 63 4.59 -0.09 3.59
N LEU A 64 4.07 -1.00 4.42
CA LEU A 64 2.77 -0.90 5.06
C LEU A 64 2.96 -0.24 6.42
N VAL A 65 2.46 0.99 6.56
CA VAL A 65 2.73 1.84 7.72
C VAL A 65 1.42 2.25 8.37
N SER A 66 1.37 2.24 9.70
CA SER A 66 0.21 2.74 10.44
C SER A 66 -0.10 4.20 10.07
N GLY A 67 -1.37 4.57 10.08
CA GLY A 67 -1.85 5.89 9.70
C GLY A 67 -1.21 7.01 10.51
N VAL A 68 -0.93 6.76 11.81
CA VAL A 68 -0.30 7.72 12.73
C VAL A 68 1.22 7.81 12.57
N ASN A 69 1.85 6.81 11.96
CA ASN A 69 3.31 6.71 11.86
C ASN A 69 3.84 7.32 10.56
N GLN A 70 5.08 7.78 10.57
CA GLN A 70 5.80 8.14 9.35
C GLN A 70 6.91 7.12 9.09
N LEU A 71 7.13 6.79 7.82
CA LEU A 71 8.18 5.85 7.48
C LEU A 71 9.56 6.46 7.76
N ASP A 72 10.36 5.75 8.54
CA ASP A 72 11.79 6.02 8.68
C ASP A 72 12.55 5.49 7.46
N VAL A 73 12.96 6.42 6.59
CA VAL A 73 13.69 6.13 5.35
C VAL A 73 15.08 5.55 5.61
N ALA A 74 15.75 6.00 6.68
CA ALA A 74 17.08 5.50 7.04
C ALA A 74 16.97 4.05 7.52
N ARG A 75 15.97 3.73 8.34
CA ARG A 75 15.68 2.36 8.76
C ARG A 75 15.34 1.46 7.57
N LEU A 76 14.53 1.93 6.62
CA LEU A 76 14.24 1.18 5.41
C LEU A 76 15.51 0.96 4.56
N ALA A 77 16.41 1.96 4.47
CA ALA A 77 17.69 1.81 3.79
C ALA A 77 18.55 0.72 4.43
N SER A 78 18.65 0.69 5.76
CA SER A 78 19.36 -0.36 6.49
C SER A 78 18.77 -1.75 6.25
N LEU A 79 17.43 -1.87 6.24
CA LEU A 79 16.74 -3.15 6.02
C LEU A 79 16.83 -3.67 4.57
N THR A 80 16.97 -2.76 3.61
CA THR A 80 17.13 -3.11 2.19
C THR A 80 18.59 -3.29 1.78
N GLY A 81 19.52 -2.69 2.52
CA GLY A 81 20.94 -2.62 2.16
C GLY A 81 21.17 -1.72 0.94
N SER A 82 20.32 -0.72 0.72
CA SER A 82 20.35 0.13 -0.48
C SER A 82 19.84 1.54 -0.18
N PRO A 83 20.30 2.56 -0.93
CA PRO A 83 19.76 3.91 -0.82
C PRO A 83 18.28 3.91 -1.21
N ILE A 84 17.47 4.64 -0.44
CA ILE A 84 16.03 4.73 -0.64
C ILE A 84 15.67 6.05 -1.30
N ARG A 85 14.90 5.98 -2.38
CA ARG A 85 14.27 7.13 -3.03
C ARG A 85 12.75 6.98 -3.06
N LYS A 86 12.03 8.10 -2.98
CA LYS A 86 10.58 8.11 -3.22
C LYS A 86 10.31 7.67 -4.66
N ALA A 87 9.34 6.78 -4.85
CA ALA A 87 8.86 6.45 -6.18
C ALA A 87 8.01 7.63 -6.71
N ASP A 88 8.26 8.05 -7.95
CA ASP A 88 7.38 8.99 -8.64
C ASP A 88 6.10 8.29 -9.14
N ALA A 89 5.17 9.06 -9.72
CA ALA A 89 3.89 8.54 -10.17
C ALA A 89 4.01 7.43 -11.23
N ASN A 90 5.02 7.52 -12.11
CA ASN A 90 5.24 6.52 -13.15
C ASN A 90 5.78 5.23 -12.54
N ALA A 91 6.83 5.33 -11.72
CA ALA A 91 7.40 4.18 -11.02
C ALA A 91 6.36 3.47 -10.14
N VAL A 92 5.47 4.22 -9.47
CA VAL A 92 4.35 3.64 -8.72
C VAL A 92 3.40 2.88 -9.61
N ARG A 93 2.96 3.49 -10.71
CA ARG A 93 2.04 2.86 -11.66
C ARG A 93 2.65 1.63 -12.32
N ASP A 94 3.92 1.67 -12.69
CA ASP A 94 4.61 0.57 -13.36
C ASP A 94 4.80 -0.63 -12.40
N ALA A 95 5.17 -0.36 -11.15
CA ALA A 95 5.38 -1.42 -10.16
C ALA A 95 4.07 -2.03 -9.67
N THR A 96 3.03 -1.21 -9.47
CA THR A 96 1.82 -1.63 -8.75
C THR A 96 0.58 -1.77 -9.64
N GLY A 97 0.51 -1.05 -10.76
CA GLY A 97 -0.71 -0.89 -11.56
C GLY A 97 -1.74 0.09 -10.96
N TYR A 98 -1.38 0.81 -9.89
CA TYR A 98 -2.25 1.77 -9.19
C TYR A 98 -1.63 3.18 -9.23
N ALA A 99 -2.47 4.20 -9.01
CA ALA A 99 -2.02 5.58 -8.87
C ALA A 99 -1.58 5.89 -7.43
N ILE A 100 -0.73 6.92 -7.26
CA ILE A 100 -0.38 7.46 -5.95
C ILE A 100 -1.64 7.82 -5.17
N GLY A 101 -1.66 7.50 -3.87
CA GLY A 101 -2.80 7.73 -2.98
C GLY A 101 -3.87 6.65 -3.04
N GLY A 102 -3.80 5.72 -4.01
CA GLY A 102 -4.73 4.59 -4.15
C GLY A 102 -4.04 3.23 -4.24
N VAL A 103 -2.79 3.14 -3.77
CA VAL A 103 -2.03 1.88 -3.77
C VAL A 103 -2.57 0.97 -2.65
N PRO A 104 -3.14 -0.20 -2.99
CA PRO A 104 -3.58 -1.18 -1.98
C PRO A 104 -2.39 -1.94 -1.38
N PRO A 105 -2.58 -2.77 -0.34
CA PRO A 105 -1.52 -3.62 0.19
C PRO A 105 -1.21 -4.86 -0.67
N THR A 106 -2.05 -5.19 -1.65
CA THR A 106 -1.90 -6.39 -2.50
C THR A 106 -2.59 -6.22 -3.86
N GLY A 107 -2.48 -7.22 -4.72
CA GLY A 107 -3.06 -7.21 -6.05
C GLY A 107 -2.21 -6.44 -7.04
N PHE A 108 -0.89 -6.60 -6.99
CA PHE A 108 0.05 -6.02 -7.95
C PHE A 108 0.36 -6.98 -9.13
N PRO A 109 0.90 -6.48 -10.25
CA PRO A 109 1.29 -7.31 -11.38
C PRO A 109 2.34 -8.38 -11.03
N LYS A 110 3.22 -8.08 -10.07
CA LYS A 110 4.29 -8.96 -9.58
C LYS A 110 4.44 -8.80 -8.06
N PRO A 111 4.93 -9.81 -7.33
CA PRO A 111 5.25 -9.67 -5.91
C PRO A 111 6.24 -8.52 -5.67
N ILE A 112 5.96 -7.68 -4.68
CA ILE A 112 6.83 -6.58 -4.25
C ILE A 112 7.34 -6.91 -2.84
N ARG A 113 8.64 -6.78 -2.61
CA ARG A 113 9.22 -6.95 -1.28
C ARG A 113 8.58 -5.93 -0.33
N THR A 114 7.91 -6.42 0.70
CA THR A 114 7.06 -5.62 1.58
C THR A 114 7.59 -5.62 3.00
N PHE A 115 7.61 -4.45 3.62
CA PHE A 115 7.94 -4.24 5.03
C PHE A 115 6.69 -3.78 5.75
N ILE A 116 6.46 -4.31 6.95
CA ILE A 116 5.27 -4.03 7.74
C ILE A 116 5.71 -3.36 9.04
N ASP A 117 5.06 -2.23 9.34
CA ASP A 117 5.17 -1.53 10.61
C ASP A 117 4.70 -2.43 11.75
N ARG A 118 5.50 -2.53 12.82
CA ARG A 118 5.19 -3.42 13.95
C ARG A 118 3.96 -2.98 14.71
N ASP A 119 3.61 -1.70 14.67
CA ASP A 119 2.42 -1.17 15.34
C ASP A 119 1.10 -1.61 14.68
N LEU A 120 1.17 -2.36 13.56
CA LEU A 120 0.02 -2.98 12.90
C LEU A 120 -0.27 -4.42 13.38
N LEU A 121 0.54 -4.97 14.29
CA LEU A 121 0.43 -6.34 14.83
C LEU A 121 -0.10 -6.34 16.27
#